data_AF-A0A3D3JWR2-F1
#
_entry.id   AF-A0A3D3JWR2-F1
#
_cell.length_a   1.000
_cell.length_b   1.000
_cell.length_c   1.000
_cell.angle_alpha   90.00
_cell.angle_beta   90.00
_cell.angle_gamma   90.00
#
_symmetry.space_group_name_H-M   'P 1'
#
loop_
_entity.id
_entity.type
_entity.pdbx_description
1 polymer ?
#
loop_
_entity_poly.entity_id
_entity_poly.type
_entity_poly.pdbx_seq_one_letter_code
_entity_poly.pdbx_strand_id
1 'polypeptide(L)'
;MSHLLLQAGWRYCGYCKRLGDCYMIIRRLMIALAISLSTGISLYADGSRRDPAKIINDRDGASCSQCHKFEVQSWQASHHFGSLKSLTEDEGGKVKEIVTKLGFGNAVSNVTCAQCHFTTKTTAQSNEFTKTPTGPVMGVSCESCHGAAKEWHSLHSHQTLKDFLEFDPNKKAQTDIVISDDIKKLISSLQERLKGKTENDFEIAIAAETRQLGMIRPQDTYELINNCYGCHTVPNPELVNKTEHAAGSEFEIIAWLNGEIRHSFRGTNWDEPSNREFTQEKKRELFVAGRILYVEHALRAIAMAAFPKGDEEPTRYFEEMQFRVADGIGNMLALDEALEGQVKELKDLAALLAELDDDIESLTKDQVPKLVSALEKANRAFIKAAESYDLTVLDEEIVDIEPVGDALFGK
;
A
#
# COMPACT_ATOMS: atom_id res chain seq x y z
N MET A 1 -34.08 -8.27 -56.02
CA MET A 1 -34.92 -7.52 -55.07
C MET A 1 -34.67 -8.14 -53.70
N SER A 2 -34.08 -7.53 -52.68
CA SER A 2 -33.56 -6.19 -52.42
C SER A 2 -32.75 -6.38 -51.11
N HIS A 3 -31.47 -5.97 -51.04
CA HIS A 3 -31.00 -4.79 -50.29
C HIS A 3 -31.36 -4.82 -48.80
N LEU A 4 -30.48 -4.65 -47.80
CA LEU A 4 -29.35 -3.72 -47.59
C LEU A 4 -28.48 -4.30 -46.44
N LEU A 5 -27.14 -4.41 -46.56
CA LEU A 5 -26.09 -3.41 -46.21
C LEU A 5 -25.89 -3.23 -44.68
N LEU A 6 -24.73 -3.64 -44.10
CA LEU A 6 -23.46 -2.88 -43.93
C LEU A 6 -23.58 -1.89 -42.75
N GLN A 7 -22.73 -1.75 -41.72
CA GLN A 7 -21.26 -1.71 -41.47
C GLN A 7 -21.06 -1.93 -39.94
N ALA A 8 -19.91 -2.21 -39.32
CA ALA A 8 -18.50 -1.88 -39.53
C ALA A 8 -17.65 -2.98 -38.83
N GLY A 9 -16.42 -3.35 -39.18
CA GLY A 9 -15.35 -2.57 -39.80
C GLY A 9 -14.23 -2.28 -38.79
N TRP A 10 -13.64 -3.30 -38.15
CA TRP A 10 -12.35 -3.18 -37.46
C TRP A 10 -11.28 -3.89 -38.28
N ARG A 11 -10.34 -3.09 -38.79
CA ARG A 11 -9.18 -3.54 -39.56
C ARG A 11 -8.09 -4.00 -38.59
N TYR A 12 -7.77 -5.28 -38.68
CA TYR A 12 -6.52 -5.86 -38.24
C TYR A 12 -5.35 -5.30 -39.07
N CYS A 13 -4.27 -4.91 -38.39
CA CYS A 13 -2.90 -4.87 -38.90
C CYS A 13 -2.08 -5.55 -37.78
N GLY A 14 -1.35 -6.65 -37.95
CA GLY A 14 -1.02 -7.43 -39.13
C GLY A 14 0.47 -7.71 -39.12
N TYR A 15 0.95 -8.66 -38.32
CA TYR A 15 2.14 -9.49 -38.62
C TYR A 15 2.24 -10.66 -37.62
N CYS A 16 1.44 -11.71 -37.85
CA CYS A 16 1.68 -13.03 -37.26
C CYS A 16 1.32 -14.09 -38.30
N LYS A 17 2.34 -14.73 -38.88
CA LYS A 17 2.23 -15.98 -39.66
C LYS A 17 3.57 -16.71 -39.66
N ARG A 18 3.66 -17.76 -38.84
CA ARG A 18 4.07 -19.12 -39.26
C ARG A 18 3.87 -20.13 -38.11
N LEU A 19 2.74 -20.84 -38.20
CA LEU A 19 2.57 -22.24 -37.78
C LEU A 19 3.60 -23.11 -38.54
N GLY A 20 4.13 -24.25 -38.09
CA GLY A 20 3.89 -25.11 -36.93
C GLY A 20 4.66 -26.43 -37.16
N ASP A 21 4.60 -27.31 -36.15
CA ASP A 21 4.93 -28.75 -36.12
C ASP A 21 6.36 -29.16 -35.70
N CYS A 22 6.54 -29.66 -34.46
CA CYS A 22 6.44 -31.11 -34.17
C CYS A 22 6.72 -31.45 -32.68
N TYR A 23 6.11 -32.56 -32.27
CA TYR A 23 5.88 -33.05 -30.91
C TYR A 23 7.03 -33.96 -30.39
N MET A 24 7.37 -33.78 -29.10
CA MET A 24 7.83 -34.76 -28.10
C MET A 24 9.25 -35.41 -28.07
N ILE A 25 9.92 -35.21 -26.90
CA ILE A 25 10.40 -36.21 -25.91
C ILE A 25 11.92 -36.52 -25.74
N ILE A 26 12.32 -36.40 -24.44
CA ILE A 26 13.44 -37.01 -23.66
C ILE A 26 14.75 -36.20 -23.40
N ARG A 27 14.73 -35.54 -22.24
CA ARG A 27 15.63 -35.65 -21.06
C ARG A 27 17.09 -36.08 -21.29
N ARG A 28 18.03 -35.23 -20.83
CA ARG A 28 19.18 -35.67 -20.02
C ARG A 28 19.52 -34.70 -18.87
N LEU A 29 19.56 -35.31 -17.69
CA LEU A 29 20.07 -34.92 -16.39
C LEU A 29 21.33 -34.04 -16.39
N MET A 30 21.33 -32.98 -15.57
CA MET A 30 22.50 -32.54 -14.81
C MET A 30 22.05 -32.15 -13.40
N ILE A 31 22.65 -32.85 -12.43
CA ILE A 31 22.50 -32.66 -10.99
C ILE A 31 23.24 -31.38 -10.60
N ALA A 32 22.54 -30.42 -10.00
CA ALA A 32 23.15 -29.36 -9.22
C ALA A 32 22.52 -29.37 -7.83
N LEU A 33 23.29 -29.85 -6.86
CA LEU A 33 22.97 -29.82 -5.44
C LEU A 33 23.07 -28.37 -4.96
N ALA A 34 21.99 -27.60 -5.09
CA ALA A 34 21.90 -26.28 -4.48
C ALA A 34 21.52 -26.46 -3.01
N ILE A 35 22.49 -26.27 -2.13
CA ILE A 35 22.26 -26.05 -0.70
C ILE A 35 21.54 -24.70 -0.61
N SER A 36 20.21 -24.72 -0.53
CA SER A 36 19.41 -23.54 -0.25
C SER A 36 19.61 -23.17 1.22
N LEU A 37 20.56 -22.28 1.50
CA LEU A 37 20.41 -21.38 2.63
C LEU A 37 19.24 -20.46 2.29
N SER A 38 18.03 -20.89 2.65
CA SER A 38 16.86 -20.04 2.68
C SER A 38 17.05 -19.01 3.80
N THR A 39 17.82 -17.95 3.54
CA THR A 39 17.54 -16.67 4.18
C THR A 39 16.16 -16.29 3.67
N GLY A 40 15.13 -16.64 4.45
CA GLY A 40 13.75 -16.23 4.16
C GLY A 40 13.70 -14.72 4.17
N ILE A 41 13.85 -14.10 2.99
CA ILE A 41 13.39 -12.75 2.75
C ILE A 41 11.88 -12.85 2.97
N SER A 42 11.41 -12.28 4.07
CA SER A 42 9.98 -12.17 4.33
C SER A 42 9.42 -11.30 3.21
N LEU A 43 8.86 -11.93 2.17
CA LEU A 43 8.26 -11.24 1.01
C LEU A 43 7.11 -10.31 1.42
N TYR A 44 6.63 -10.47 2.66
CA TYR A 44 5.80 -9.52 3.38
C TYR A 44 6.46 -9.23 4.74
N ALA A 45 7.02 -8.03 4.90
CA ALA A 45 7.10 -7.35 6.19
C ALA A 45 5.82 -6.49 6.29
N ASP A 46 4.98 -6.50 7.32
CA ASP A 46 5.14 -6.95 8.68
C ASP A 46 3.72 -6.96 9.33
N GLY A 47 3.32 -8.08 9.94
CA GLY A 47 2.09 -8.14 10.75
C GLY A 47 2.12 -7.22 11.97
N SER A 48 3.29 -6.71 12.37
CA SER A 48 3.46 -5.75 13.48
C SER A 48 2.85 -4.38 13.20
N ARG A 49 2.71 -3.98 11.92
CA ARG A 49 2.20 -2.64 11.55
C ARG A 49 0.72 -2.43 11.90
N ARG A 50 -0.03 -3.52 12.07
CA ARG A 50 -1.45 -3.53 12.45
C ARG A 50 -1.72 -4.40 13.68
N ASP A 51 -0.73 -4.58 14.56
CA ASP A 51 -0.93 -5.29 15.82
C ASP A 51 -2.06 -4.61 16.62
N PRO A 52 -3.20 -5.29 16.85
CA PRO A 52 -4.33 -4.71 17.57
C PRO A 52 -4.00 -4.24 18.98
N ALA A 53 -2.95 -4.79 19.61
CA ALA A 53 -2.49 -4.38 20.93
C ALA A 53 -1.66 -3.08 20.92
N LYS A 54 -1.24 -2.62 19.73
CA LYS A 54 -0.48 -1.39 19.49
C LYS A 54 -1.32 -0.28 18.84
N ILE A 55 -2.58 -0.53 18.52
CA ILE A 55 -3.52 0.49 18.04
C ILE A 55 -3.99 1.36 19.21
N ILE A 56 -3.90 2.68 19.07
CA ILE A 56 -4.38 3.63 20.08
C ILE A 56 -5.69 4.30 19.71
N ASN A 57 -6.07 4.40 18.43
CA ASN A 57 -7.28 5.09 18.05
C ASN A 57 -8.51 4.50 18.72
N ASP A 58 -9.35 5.38 19.24
CA ASP A 58 -10.71 5.08 19.67
C ASP A 58 -11.70 5.44 18.57
N ARG A 59 -12.99 5.12 18.77
CA ARG A 59 -14.05 5.48 17.82
C ARG A 59 -13.93 6.98 17.45
N ASP A 60 -14.13 7.29 16.17
CA ASP A 60 -14.04 8.64 15.58
C ASP A 60 -12.63 9.25 15.45
N GLY A 61 -11.56 8.51 15.73
CA GLY A 61 -10.18 8.98 15.56
C GLY A 61 -9.71 9.92 16.67
N ALA A 62 -10.32 9.81 17.85
CA ALA A 62 -10.18 10.75 18.96
C ALA A 62 -8.73 11.00 19.41
N SER A 63 -7.84 9.99 19.31
CA SER A 63 -6.43 10.14 19.71
C SER A 63 -5.66 11.02 18.73
N CYS A 64 -5.95 10.92 17.43
CA CYS A 64 -5.32 11.74 16.40
C CYS A 64 -5.97 13.13 16.29
N SER A 65 -7.30 13.21 16.46
CA SER A 65 -8.09 14.43 16.21
C SER A 65 -7.81 15.59 17.16
N GLN A 66 -7.16 15.33 18.31
CA GLN A 66 -6.71 16.38 19.22
C GLN A 66 -5.70 17.34 18.57
N CYS A 67 -4.90 16.84 17.62
CA CYS A 67 -3.90 17.63 16.89
C CYS A 67 -4.20 17.69 15.38
N HIS A 68 -4.80 16.64 14.81
CA HIS A 68 -5.02 16.47 13.36
C HIS A 68 -6.52 16.56 13.03
N LYS A 69 -7.15 17.67 13.43
CA LYS A 69 -8.60 17.85 13.32
C LYS A 69 -9.09 17.82 11.87
N PHE A 70 -8.38 18.47 10.96
CA PHE A 70 -8.80 18.64 9.57
C PHE A 70 -8.54 17.38 8.74
N GLU A 71 -7.45 16.68 9.04
CA GLU A 71 -7.15 15.35 8.51
C GLU A 71 -8.29 14.39 8.88
N VAL A 72 -8.71 14.38 10.15
CA VAL A 72 -9.81 13.51 10.62
C VAL A 72 -11.14 13.87 9.97
N GLN A 73 -11.44 15.15 9.78
CA GLN A 73 -12.65 15.58 9.04
C GLN A 73 -12.64 15.10 7.58
N SER A 74 -11.51 15.23 6.88
CA SER A 74 -11.34 14.72 5.51
C SER A 74 -11.49 13.21 5.48
N TRP A 75 -10.84 12.50 6.41
CA TRP A 75 -10.90 11.05 6.52
C TRP A 75 -12.33 10.55 6.77
N GLN A 76 -13.10 11.19 7.63
CA GLN A 76 -14.47 10.77 7.95
C GLN A 76 -15.42 10.76 6.74
N ALA A 77 -15.08 11.46 5.67
CA ALA A 77 -15.87 11.45 4.43
C ALA A 77 -15.32 10.49 3.36
N SER A 78 -14.21 9.78 3.63
CA SER A 78 -13.57 8.84 2.70
C SER A 78 -14.23 7.46 2.63
N HIS A 79 -13.92 6.67 1.60
CA HIS A 79 -14.33 5.26 1.55
C HIS A 79 -13.64 4.44 2.63
N HIS A 80 -12.38 4.77 2.95
CA HIS A 80 -11.64 4.13 4.03
C HIS A 80 -12.35 4.25 5.38
N PHE A 81 -12.99 5.38 5.69
CA PHE A 81 -13.81 5.48 6.90
C PHE A 81 -15.05 4.57 6.85
N GLY A 82 -15.73 4.55 5.70
CA GLY A 82 -16.95 3.77 5.47
C GLY A 82 -16.73 2.26 5.31
N SER A 83 -15.50 1.79 5.17
CA SER A 83 -15.19 0.41 4.76
C SER A 83 -15.68 -0.67 5.73
N LEU A 84 -15.81 -0.37 7.03
CA LEU A 84 -16.39 -1.32 7.99
C LEU A 84 -17.89 -1.56 7.70
N LYS A 85 -18.61 -0.52 7.28
CA LYS A 85 -20.04 -0.61 6.98
C LYS A 85 -20.31 -1.59 5.83
N SER A 86 -19.41 -1.64 4.84
CA SER A 86 -19.50 -2.61 3.73
C SER A 86 -19.53 -4.08 4.17
N LEU A 87 -19.06 -4.39 5.39
CA LEU A 87 -19.12 -5.74 5.96
C LEU A 87 -20.30 -5.97 6.89
N THR A 88 -20.85 -4.91 7.48
CA THR A 88 -21.97 -5.00 8.44
C THR A 88 -23.33 -4.78 7.76
N GLU A 89 -23.35 -4.01 6.68
CA GLU A 89 -24.51 -3.69 5.86
C GLU A 89 -24.43 -4.50 4.56
N ASP A 90 -24.62 -5.82 4.69
CA ASP A 90 -24.50 -6.81 3.59
C ASP A 90 -25.72 -6.80 2.66
N GLU A 91 -25.93 -5.68 1.97
CA GLU A 91 -26.97 -5.55 0.96
C GLU A 91 -26.72 -6.55 -0.18
N GLY A 92 -27.62 -7.53 -0.33
CA GLY A 92 -27.51 -8.58 -1.34
C GLY A 92 -26.83 -9.88 -0.86
N GLY A 93 -26.34 -9.96 0.38
CA GLY A 93 -25.90 -11.22 0.99
C GLY A 93 -24.51 -11.73 0.54
N LYS A 94 -23.71 -10.90 -0.14
CA LYS A 94 -22.39 -11.27 -0.68
C LYS A 94 -21.40 -11.56 0.43
N VAL A 95 -21.38 -10.76 1.49
CA VAL A 95 -20.48 -10.98 2.64
C VAL A 95 -20.82 -12.30 3.30
N LYS A 96 -22.11 -12.59 3.51
CA LYS A 96 -22.58 -13.87 4.05
C LYS A 96 -22.15 -15.06 3.19
N GLU A 97 -22.22 -14.93 1.86
CA GLU A 97 -21.76 -15.98 0.94
C GLU A 97 -20.26 -16.24 1.05
N ILE A 98 -19.45 -15.17 1.03
CA ILE A 98 -17.99 -15.24 1.17
C ILE A 98 -17.60 -15.92 2.49
N VAL A 99 -18.15 -15.47 3.63
CA VAL A 99 -17.80 -16.08 4.93
C VAL A 99 -18.26 -17.54 5.02
N THR A 100 -19.39 -17.89 4.40
CA THR A 100 -19.87 -19.28 4.34
C THR A 100 -18.92 -20.17 3.53
N LYS A 101 -18.50 -19.72 2.34
CA LYS A 101 -17.54 -20.44 1.48
C LYS A 101 -16.17 -20.63 2.15
N LEU A 102 -15.76 -19.69 3.00
CA LEU A 102 -14.52 -19.75 3.77
C LEU A 102 -14.66 -20.49 5.12
N GLY A 103 -15.87 -20.85 5.53
CA GLY A 103 -16.12 -21.47 6.83
C GLY A 103 -15.91 -20.51 8.02
N PHE A 104 -16.01 -19.20 7.79
CA PHE A 104 -15.90 -18.18 8.83
C PHE A 104 -17.27 -17.91 9.47
N GLY A 105 -17.27 -17.60 10.77
CA GLY A 105 -18.51 -17.26 11.48
C GLY A 105 -19.07 -15.89 11.08
N ASN A 106 -18.23 -14.85 11.06
CA ASN A 106 -18.57 -13.52 10.57
C ASN A 106 -17.31 -12.80 10.05
N ALA A 107 -17.49 -11.78 9.20
CA ALA A 107 -16.37 -11.05 8.60
C ALA A 107 -15.66 -10.16 9.62
N VAL A 108 -16.41 -9.49 10.50
CA VAL A 108 -15.90 -8.49 11.44
C VAL A 108 -15.08 -9.06 12.61
N SER A 109 -15.09 -10.38 12.81
CA SER A 109 -14.27 -11.08 13.80
C SER A 109 -13.06 -11.79 13.18
N ASN A 110 -12.90 -11.73 11.86
CA ASN A 110 -11.85 -12.44 11.16
C ASN A 110 -10.74 -11.50 10.69
N VAL A 111 -9.50 -11.87 11.02
CA VAL A 111 -8.29 -11.10 10.65
C VAL A 111 -8.13 -10.95 9.14
N THR A 112 -8.64 -11.90 8.36
CA THR A 112 -8.62 -11.87 6.89
C THR A 112 -9.35 -10.65 6.34
N CYS A 113 -10.49 -10.31 6.93
CA CYS A 113 -11.29 -9.17 6.51
C CYS A 113 -10.76 -7.86 7.13
N ALA A 114 -10.27 -7.95 8.37
CA ALA A 114 -9.66 -6.81 9.08
C ALA A 114 -8.48 -6.22 8.32
N GLN A 115 -7.72 -7.06 7.61
CA GLN A 115 -6.60 -6.62 6.78
C GLN A 115 -6.98 -5.44 5.89
N CYS A 116 -8.12 -5.49 5.18
CA CYS A 116 -8.46 -4.48 4.19
C CYS A 116 -9.62 -3.56 4.58
N HIS A 117 -10.51 -3.98 5.49
CA HIS A 117 -11.77 -3.27 5.70
C HIS A 117 -11.86 -2.50 7.02
N PHE A 118 -11.05 -2.82 8.04
CA PHE A 118 -11.21 -2.17 9.34
C PHE A 118 -9.99 -2.27 10.23
N THR A 119 -9.74 -1.23 11.01
CA THR A 119 -8.75 -1.31 12.08
C THR A 119 -9.31 -2.06 13.28
N THR A 120 -8.54 -3.02 13.78
CA THR A 120 -8.86 -3.80 14.98
C THR A 120 -8.03 -3.29 16.15
N LYS A 121 -8.64 -3.19 17.33
CA LYS A 121 -7.95 -2.82 18.58
C LYS A 121 -8.24 -3.85 19.67
N THR A 122 -7.25 -4.10 20.52
CA THR A 122 -7.43 -4.85 21.77
C THR A 122 -7.61 -3.88 22.93
N THR A 123 -8.72 -4.02 23.66
CA THR A 123 -9.02 -3.22 24.86
C THR A 123 -9.24 -4.12 26.09
N ALA A 124 -9.48 -3.52 27.26
CA ALA A 124 -9.81 -4.29 28.46
C ALA A 124 -11.28 -4.77 28.47
N GLN A 125 -12.13 -4.17 27.64
CA GLN A 125 -13.56 -4.46 27.56
C GLN A 125 -13.87 -5.31 26.32
N SER A 126 -14.96 -6.08 26.38
CA SER A 126 -15.44 -6.79 25.20
C SER A 126 -15.89 -5.81 24.10
N ASN A 127 -15.43 -6.05 22.88
CA ASN A 127 -15.84 -5.35 21.68
C ASN A 127 -17.29 -5.70 21.32
N GLU A 128 -18.03 -4.74 20.76
CA GLU A 128 -19.45 -4.90 20.47
C GLU A 128 -19.73 -5.90 19.34
N PHE A 129 -18.82 -6.03 18.37
CA PHE A 129 -18.97 -6.90 17.21
C PHE A 129 -18.51 -8.33 17.52
N THR A 130 -17.35 -8.49 18.16
CA THR A 130 -16.73 -9.81 18.37
C THR A 130 -17.07 -10.43 19.72
N LYS A 131 -17.55 -9.64 20.69
CA LYS A 131 -17.75 -10.03 22.10
C LYS A 131 -16.47 -10.48 22.82
N THR A 132 -15.30 -10.32 22.20
CA THR A 132 -13.99 -10.55 22.80
C THR A 132 -13.28 -9.22 23.03
N PRO A 133 -12.17 -9.18 23.79
CA PRO A 133 -11.41 -7.94 23.99
C PRO A 133 -10.80 -7.33 22.71
N THR A 134 -10.85 -8.05 21.58
CA THR A 134 -10.25 -7.63 20.31
C THR A 134 -11.32 -7.58 19.23
N GLY A 135 -11.45 -6.44 18.55
CA GLY A 135 -12.41 -6.29 17.46
C GLY A 135 -12.29 -4.95 16.75
N PRO A 136 -13.13 -4.72 15.72
CA PRO A 136 -13.10 -3.50 14.92
C PRO A 136 -13.45 -2.28 15.78
N VAL A 137 -12.76 -1.18 15.52
CA VAL A 137 -13.04 0.12 16.13
C VAL A 137 -13.53 1.17 15.13
N MET A 138 -13.22 0.98 13.84
CA MET A 138 -13.64 1.82 12.72
C MET A 138 -13.28 1.12 11.40
N GLY A 139 -13.59 1.75 10.26
CA GLY A 139 -13.02 1.38 8.96
C GLY A 139 -11.48 1.46 8.95
N VAL A 140 -10.89 1.57 7.76
CA VAL A 140 -9.45 1.77 7.63
C VAL A 140 -9.07 3.11 8.28
N SER A 141 -8.37 3.06 9.41
CA SER A 141 -8.03 4.22 10.25
C SER A 141 -6.71 4.89 9.85
N CYS A 142 -6.38 6.01 10.51
CA CYS A 142 -5.08 6.67 10.42
C CYS A 142 -3.91 5.68 10.62
N GLU A 143 -3.99 4.79 11.61
CA GLU A 143 -2.94 3.83 11.94
C GLU A 143 -2.83 2.70 10.91
N SER A 144 -3.82 2.56 10.02
CA SER A 144 -3.69 1.67 8.88
C SER A 144 -2.68 2.20 7.87
N CYS A 145 -2.53 3.53 7.73
CA CYS A 145 -1.58 4.19 6.82
C CYS A 145 -0.30 4.67 7.52
N HIS A 146 -0.43 5.19 8.74
CA HIS A 146 0.65 5.78 9.52
C HIS A 146 1.35 4.78 10.46
N GLY A 147 0.89 3.53 10.49
CA GLY A 147 1.38 2.48 11.39
C GLY A 147 0.77 2.57 12.79
N ALA A 148 0.80 1.45 13.52
CA ALA A 148 0.30 1.36 14.89
C ALA A 148 1.02 2.32 15.85
N ALA A 149 0.29 3.16 16.57
CA ALA A 149 0.84 4.36 17.18
C ALA A 149 1.32 4.22 18.62
N LYS A 150 1.04 3.11 19.30
CA LYS A 150 1.35 2.96 20.74
C LYS A 150 2.80 3.24 21.10
N GLU A 151 3.74 2.91 20.22
CA GLU A 151 5.17 3.06 20.50
C GLU A 151 5.69 4.46 20.15
N TRP A 152 5.15 5.12 19.12
CA TRP A 152 5.66 6.42 18.67
C TRP A 152 4.81 7.63 19.08
N HIS A 153 3.55 7.44 19.47
CA HIS A 153 2.62 8.53 19.77
C HIS A 153 3.17 9.50 20.83
N SER A 154 3.73 8.98 21.91
CA SER A 154 4.30 9.81 22.99
C SER A 154 5.54 10.62 22.59
N LEU A 155 6.22 10.27 21.49
CA LEU A 155 7.29 11.08 20.92
C LEU A 155 6.70 12.12 19.94
N HIS A 156 5.68 11.73 19.18
CA HIS A 156 5.01 12.57 18.18
C HIS A 156 4.11 13.66 18.77
N SER A 157 3.57 13.46 19.97
CA SER A 157 2.58 14.35 20.59
C SER A 157 3.13 15.71 21.08
N HIS A 158 4.41 16.00 20.88
CA HIS A 158 5.07 17.22 21.36
C HIS A 158 5.34 18.20 20.22
N GLN A 159 4.81 19.42 20.34
CA GLN A 159 4.95 20.46 19.31
C GLN A 159 6.26 21.24 19.42
N THR A 160 6.89 21.28 20.61
CA THR A 160 8.12 22.03 20.85
C THR A 160 9.14 21.20 21.62
N LEU A 161 10.43 21.52 21.43
CA LEU A 161 11.52 20.94 22.22
C LEU A 161 11.32 21.18 23.72
N LYS A 162 10.82 22.37 24.09
CA LYS A 162 10.54 22.69 25.49
C LYS A 162 9.53 21.71 26.09
N ASP A 163 8.40 21.51 25.43
CA ASP A 163 7.35 20.61 25.91
C ASP A 163 7.86 19.18 26.03
N PHE A 164 8.72 18.75 25.09
CA PHE A 164 9.34 17.44 25.13
C PHE A 164 10.35 17.28 26.28
N LEU A 165 11.17 18.30 26.56
CA LEU A 165 12.14 18.26 27.67
C LEU A 165 11.48 18.30 29.05
N GLU A 166 10.32 18.93 29.17
CA GLU A 166 9.53 19.01 30.41
C GLU A 166 8.62 17.77 30.63
N PHE A 167 8.46 16.93 29.61
CA PHE A 167 7.62 15.74 29.67
C PHE A 167 8.18 14.69 30.63
N ASP A 168 7.34 14.23 31.57
CA ASP A 168 7.66 13.11 32.46
C ASP A 168 6.85 11.87 32.03
N PRO A 169 7.47 10.88 31.36
CA PRO A 169 6.76 9.70 30.86
C PRO A 169 6.36 8.72 31.97
N ASN A 170 6.72 8.98 33.23
CA ASN A 170 6.28 8.19 34.40
C ASN A 170 5.04 8.78 35.07
N LYS A 171 4.71 10.06 34.82
CA LYS A 171 3.44 10.62 35.28
C LYS A 171 2.32 9.99 34.48
N LYS A 172 1.25 9.60 35.17
CA LYS A 172 0.04 9.08 34.53
C LYS A 172 -0.47 10.15 33.58
N ALA A 173 -0.38 9.90 32.28
CA ALA A 173 -0.90 10.81 31.25
C ALA A 173 -2.43 10.98 31.42
N GLN A 174 -2.97 12.07 30.89
CA GLN A 174 -4.43 12.26 30.79
C GLN A 174 -5.07 11.28 29.79
N THR A 175 -4.26 10.64 28.93
CA THR A 175 -4.69 9.63 27.97
C THR A 175 -4.56 8.23 28.56
N ASP A 176 -5.49 7.31 28.23
CA ASP A 176 -5.43 5.89 28.62
C ASP A 176 -4.26 5.09 27.98
N ILE A 177 -3.34 5.76 27.29
CA ILE A 177 -2.20 5.16 26.60
C ILE A 177 -1.09 4.85 27.60
N VAL A 178 -0.78 3.57 27.77
CA VAL A 178 0.32 3.09 28.60
C VAL A 178 1.63 3.12 27.80
N ILE A 179 2.58 3.95 28.23
CA ILE A 179 3.95 4.01 27.68
C ILE A 179 4.77 2.84 28.22
N SER A 180 5.39 2.06 27.33
CA SER A 180 6.24 0.92 27.73
C SER A 180 7.55 1.40 28.34
N ASP A 181 8.19 0.55 29.15
CA ASP A 181 9.45 0.92 29.81
C ASP A 181 10.60 1.19 28.83
N ASP A 182 10.60 0.53 27.67
CA ASP A 182 11.60 0.80 26.63
C ASP A 182 11.38 2.16 25.97
N ILE A 183 10.13 2.56 25.73
CA ILE A 183 9.83 3.90 25.24
C ILE A 183 10.16 4.97 26.29
N LYS A 184 9.92 4.70 27.59
CA LYS A 184 10.35 5.62 28.67
C LYS A 184 11.87 5.83 28.65
N LYS A 185 12.64 4.75 28.54
CA LYS A 185 14.12 4.83 28.45
C LYS A 185 14.55 5.63 27.21
N LEU A 186 13.91 5.39 26.07
CA LEU A 186 14.18 6.12 24.83
C LEU A 186 13.92 7.62 25.00
N ILE A 187 12.78 8.00 25.58
CA ILE A 187 12.43 9.40 25.86
C ILE A 187 13.47 10.04 26.77
N SER A 188 13.85 9.40 27.88
CA SER A 188 14.89 9.93 28.77
C SER A 188 16.24 10.09 28.05
N SER A 189 16.63 9.12 27.22
CA SER A 189 17.85 9.22 26.41
C SER A 189 17.79 10.39 25.40
N LEU A 190 16.65 10.57 24.73
CA LEU A 190 16.42 11.67 23.81
C LEU A 190 16.47 13.03 24.50
N GLN A 191 15.81 13.16 25.66
CA GLN A 191 15.81 14.39 26.45
C GLN A 191 17.24 14.79 26.84
N GLU A 192 18.08 13.85 27.30
CA GLU A 192 19.49 14.14 27.59
C GLU A 192 20.27 14.58 26.34
N ARG A 193 20.07 13.93 25.18
CA ARG A 193 20.73 14.30 23.92
C ARG A 193 20.31 15.67 23.38
N LEU A 194 19.07 16.06 23.64
CA LEU A 194 18.45 17.27 23.09
C LEU A 194 18.56 18.49 24.02
N LYS A 195 19.12 18.34 25.22
CA LYS A 195 19.43 19.49 26.08
C LYS A 195 20.37 20.48 25.38
N GLY A 196 19.93 21.74 25.32
CA GLY A 196 20.69 22.82 24.67
C GLY A 196 20.73 22.74 23.14
N LYS A 197 19.86 21.92 22.53
CA LYS A 197 19.70 21.85 21.07
C LYS A 197 18.64 22.82 20.57
N THR A 198 18.54 22.94 19.24
CA THR A 198 17.56 23.78 18.57
C THR A 198 16.24 23.03 18.31
N GLU A 199 15.16 23.76 18.00
CA GLU A 199 13.90 23.15 17.54
C GLU A 199 14.10 22.29 16.29
N ASN A 200 14.97 22.70 15.37
CA ASN A 200 15.28 21.92 14.17
C ASN A 200 15.98 20.59 14.51
N ASP A 201 16.91 20.59 15.48
CA ASP A 201 17.54 19.35 15.95
C ASP A 201 16.51 18.40 16.57
N PHE A 202 15.55 18.95 17.32
CA PHE A 202 14.44 18.21 17.92
C PHE A 202 13.56 17.58 16.84
N GLU A 203 13.10 18.37 15.87
CA GLU A 203 12.27 17.88 14.76
C GLU A 203 12.95 16.74 14.00
N ILE A 204 14.25 16.88 13.68
CA ILE A 204 15.03 15.83 13.00
C ILE A 204 15.13 14.56 13.85
N ALA A 205 15.41 14.72 15.15
CA ALA A 205 15.55 13.58 16.06
C ALA A 205 14.22 12.84 16.24
N ILE A 206 13.13 13.54 16.57
CA ILE A 206 11.80 12.93 16.67
C ILE A 206 11.39 12.31 15.33
N ALA A 207 11.74 12.96 14.21
CA ALA A 207 11.50 12.39 12.89
C ALA A 207 12.16 11.03 12.69
N ALA A 208 13.45 10.93 13.02
CA ALA A 208 14.18 9.68 12.89
C ALA A 208 13.64 8.59 13.83
N GLU A 209 13.36 8.93 15.09
CA GLU A 209 12.99 7.95 16.12
C GLU A 209 11.58 7.40 15.91
N THR A 210 10.58 8.25 15.63
CA THR A 210 9.24 7.73 15.38
C THR A 210 9.18 6.88 14.12
N ARG A 211 9.99 7.20 13.09
CA ARG A 211 10.11 6.36 11.89
C ARG A 211 10.67 4.98 12.22
N GLN A 212 11.69 4.90 13.08
CA GLN A 212 12.23 3.61 13.55
C GLN A 212 11.22 2.81 14.35
N LEU A 213 10.33 3.49 15.08
CA LEU A 213 9.21 2.90 15.82
C LEU A 213 8.00 2.57 14.92
N GLY A 214 8.12 2.72 13.60
CA GLY A 214 7.10 2.30 12.63
C GLY A 214 6.12 3.38 12.19
N MET A 215 6.31 4.65 12.57
CA MET A 215 5.52 5.76 12.05
C MET A 215 5.84 5.99 10.57
N ILE A 216 4.80 5.94 9.73
CA ILE A 216 4.88 6.33 8.31
C ILE A 216 4.37 7.76 8.19
N ARG A 217 5.15 8.65 7.56
CA ARG A 217 4.73 10.04 7.31
C ARG A 217 4.24 10.26 5.88
N PRO A 218 3.45 11.32 5.63
CA PRO A 218 3.05 11.69 4.26
C PRO A 218 4.23 11.88 3.29
N GLN A 219 5.39 12.32 3.78
CA GLN A 219 6.60 12.47 2.95
C GLN A 219 7.39 11.16 2.74
N ASP A 220 7.06 10.08 3.43
CA ASP A 220 7.73 8.78 3.28
C ASP A 220 7.16 8.04 2.06
N THR A 221 7.32 8.61 0.86
CA THR A 221 6.62 8.21 -0.38
C THR A 221 6.56 6.71 -0.60
N TYR A 222 7.71 6.03 -0.56
CA TYR A 222 7.75 4.58 -0.75
C TYR A 222 6.91 3.84 0.29
N GLU A 223 7.08 4.18 1.57
CA GLU A 223 6.41 3.47 2.67
C GLU A 223 4.91 3.69 2.68
N LEU A 224 4.49 4.92 2.36
CA LEU A 224 3.09 5.30 2.24
C LEU A 224 2.40 4.49 1.13
N ILE A 225 2.96 4.51 -0.09
CA ILE A 225 2.38 3.80 -1.25
C ILE A 225 2.42 2.29 -1.03
N ASN A 226 3.55 1.76 -0.55
CA ASN A 226 3.71 0.33 -0.24
C ASN A 226 2.63 -0.14 0.75
N ASN A 227 2.26 0.72 1.71
CA ASN A 227 1.23 0.39 2.66
C ASN A 227 -0.18 0.36 2.05
N CYS A 228 -0.48 1.24 1.07
CA CYS A 228 -1.74 1.17 0.31
C CYS A 228 -1.90 -0.19 -0.39
N TYR A 229 -0.88 -0.66 -1.10
CA TYR A 229 -0.93 -1.95 -1.79
C TYR A 229 -1.07 -3.16 -0.87
N GLY A 230 -0.84 -3.01 0.44
CA GLY A 230 -1.13 -4.04 1.44
C GLY A 230 -2.60 -4.50 1.44
N CYS A 231 -3.50 -3.68 0.90
CA CYS A 231 -4.92 -3.99 0.73
C CYS A 231 -5.34 -4.03 -0.75
N HIS A 232 -4.82 -3.11 -1.58
CA HIS A 232 -5.25 -2.93 -2.97
C HIS A 232 -4.80 -4.06 -3.91
N THR A 233 -3.85 -4.90 -3.51
CA THR A 233 -3.43 -6.11 -4.27
C THR A 233 -4.00 -7.41 -3.68
N VAL A 234 -4.88 -7.33 -2.66
CA VAL A 234 -5.55 -8.47 -1.97
C VAL A 234 -4.69 -9.74 -1.94
N PRO A 235 -3.61 -9.77 -1.13
CA PRO A 235 -2.64 -10.87 -1.12
C PRO A 235 -3.17 -12.11 -0.37
N ASN A 236 -4.28 -12.69 -0.86
CA ASN A 236 -4.94 -13.83 -0.25
C ASN A 236 -5.52 -14.77 -1.33
N PRO A 237 -4.71 -15.77 -1.78
CA PRO A 237 -5.14 -16.72 -2.80
C PRO A 237 -6.39 -17.52 -2.41
N GLU A 238 -6.55 -17.86 -1.12
CA GLU A 238 -7.68 -18.66 -0.66
C GLU A 238 -9.00 -17.88 -0.77
N LEU A 239 -9.00 -16.61 -0.37
CA LEU A 239 -10.13 -15.71 -0.51
C LEU A 239 -10.59 -15.60 -1.97
N VAL A 240 -9.65 -15.40 -2.89
CA VAL A 240 -9.95 -15.19 -4.31
C VAL A 240 -10.33 -16.49 -5.03
N ASN A 241 -9.67 -17.60 -4.70
CA ASN A 241 -9.92 -18.88 -5.38
C ASN A 241 -11.21 -19.57 -4.91
N LYS A 242 -11.58 -19.41 -3.63
CA LYS A 242 -12.78 -20.07 -3.07
C LYS A 242 -14.06 -19.23 -3.18
N THR A 243 -13.93 -17.94 -3.49
CA THR A 243 -15.06 -17.00 -3.44
C THR A 243 -15.07 -16.08 -4.67
N GLU A 244 -16.07 -15.22 -4.77
CA GLU A 244 -16.16 -14.20 -5.84
C GLU A 244 -15.38 -12.92 -5.50
N HIS A 245 -14.63 -12.90 -4.39
CA HIS A 245 -13.83 -11.73 -4.02
C HIS A 245 -12.85 -11.36 -5.13
N ALA A 246 -12.71 -10.07 -5.42
CA ALA A 246 -11.75 -9.56 -6.40
C ALA A 246 -10.31 -9.82 -5.94
N ALA A 247 -9.39 -10.00 -6.89
CA ALA A 247 -7.97 -10.22 -6.60
C ALA A 247 -7.20 -8.92 -6.29
N GLY A 248 -7.89 -7.79 -6.35
CA GLY A 248 -7.36 -6.46 -6.10
C GLY A 248 -8.42 -5.42 -6.45
N SER A 249 -8.08 -4.15 -6.32
CA SER A 249 -8.88 -3.04 -6.84
C SER A 249 -8.09 -2.24 -7.87
N GLU A 250 -8.78 -1.34 -8.56
CA GLU A 250 -8.15 -0.27 -9.32
C GLU A 250 -7.48 0.69 -8.33
N PHE A 251 -6.19 0.94 -8.52
CA PHE A 251 -5.42 1.78 -7.62
C PHE A 251 -4.38 2.60 -8.40
N GLU A 252 -4.59 3.91 -8.40
CA GLU A 252 -3.62 4.91 -8.82
C GLU A 252 -3.46 5.90 -7.64
N ILE A 253 -2.22 6.13 -7.20
CA ILE A 253 -1.95 6.83 -5.93
C ILE A 253 -2.43 8.28 -5.93
N ILE A 254 -2.28 9.00 -7.05
CA ILE A 254 -2.71 10.40 -7.17
C ILE A 254 -4.23 10.48 -7.10
N ALA A 255 -4.94 9.58 -7.79
CA ALA A 255 -6.40 9.49 -7.77
C ALA A 255 -6.92 9.28 -6.34
N TRP A 256 -6.33 8.36 -5.59
CA TRP A 256 -6.72 8.07 -4.20
C TRP A 256 -6.39 9.23 -3.24
N LEU A 257 -5.17 9.80 -3.32
CA LEU A 257 -4.82 10.93 -2.46
C LEU A 257 -5.64 12.19 -2.79
N ASN A 258 -5.95 12.44 -4.07
CA ASN A 258 -6.78 13.57 -4.50
C ASN A 258 -8.28 13.35 -4.31
N GLY A 259 -8.72 12.11 -4.12
CA GLY A 259 -10.12 11.77 -3.84
C GLY A 259 -10.46 11.77 -2.36
N GLU A 260 -9.54 11.31 -1.51
CA GLU A 260 -9.85 11.06 -0.08
C GLU A 260 -9.13 11.99 0.89
N ILE A 261 -7.79 11.90 0.99
CA ILE A 261 -7.00 12.69 1.92
C ILE A 261 -5.64 13.02 1.29
N ARG A 262 -5.46 14.27 0.84
CA ARG A 262 -4.19 14.73 0.26
C ARG A 262 -3.06 14.90 1.29
N HIS A 263 -3.37 14.96 2.58
CA HIS A 263 -2.39 15.25 3.65
C HIS A 263 -1.54 16.52 3.41
N SER A 264 -2.09 17.51 2.69
CA SER A 264 -1.41 18.74 2.31
C SER A 264 -2.07 19.95 2.99
N PHE A 265 -2.27 19.81 4.30
CA PHE A 265 -2.82 20.87 5.15
C PHE A 265 -1.77 21.96 5.36
N ARG A 266 -1.96 23.10 4.70
CA ARG A 266 -1.06 24.27 4.77
C ARG A 266 -1.86 25.57 4.91
N GLY A 267 -1.31 26.56 5.61
CA GLY A 267 -1.92 27.89 5.71
C GLY A 267 -1.28 28.76 6.79
N THR A 268 -1.53 30.08 6.72
CA THR A 268 -1.17 31.01 7.81
C THR A 268 -2.20 31.03 8.92
N ASN A 269 -3.41 30.53 8.66
CA ASN A 269 -4.45 30.32 9.66
C ASN A 269 -4.44 28.84 10.07
N TRP A 270 -3.82 28.54 11.21
CA TRP A 270 -3.76 27.19 11.76
C TRP A 270 -5.09 26.72 12.34
N ASP A 271 -6.05 27.63 12.51
CA ASP A 271 -7.42 27.30 12.89
C ASP A 271 -8.26 26.84 11.69
N GLU A 272 -7.78 27.03 10.45
CA GLU A 272 -8.45 26.63 9.20
C GLU A 272 -7.43 26.36 8.07
N PRO A 273 -6.58 25.32 8.17
CA PRO A 273 -5.62 25.00 7.14
C PRO A 273 -6.30 24.46 5.88
N SER A 274 -5.84 24.91 4.71
CA SER A 274 -6.33 24.40 3.42
C SER A 274 -5.67 23.06 3.07
N ASN A 275 -6.44 22.06 2.67
CA ASN A 275 -5.91 20.79 2.13
C ASN A 275 -5.58 20.95 0.63
N ARG A 276 -4.41 21.51 0.35
CA ARG A 276 -4.02 21.94 -1.00
C ARG A 276 -3.75 20.76 -1.91
N GLU A 277 -3.92 20.97 -3.21
CA GLU A 277 -3.37 20.03 -4.19
C GLU A 277 -1.85 19.89 -4.04
N PHE A 278 -1.35 18.71 -4.39
CA PHE A 278 0.08 18.51 -4.56
C PHE A 278 0.62 19.38 -5.69
N THR A 279 1.88 19.80 -5.57
CA THR A 279 2.58 20.45 -6.68
C THR A 279 2.72 19.46 -7.84
N GLN A 280 2.87 19.97 -9.07
CA GLN A 280 3.09 19.11 -10.23
C GLN A 280 4.36 18.24 -10.05
N GLU A 281 5.42 18.77 -9.43
CA GLU A 281 6.62 17.96 -9.18
C GLU A 281 6.29 16.76 -8.27
N LYS A 282 5.50 16.98 -7.21
CA LYS A 282 5.13 15.89 -6.31
C LYS A 282 4.20 14.88 -6.98
N LYS A 283 3.27 15.32 -7.83
CA LYS A 283 2.43 14.41 -8.63
C LYS A 283 3.29 13.52 -9.52
N ARG A 284 4.29 14.06 -10.23
CA ARG A 284 5.21 13.26 -11.06
C ARG A 284 6.00 12.23 -10.25
N GLU A 285 6.51 12.60 -9.08
CA GLU A 285 7.18 11.66 -8.17
C GLU A 285 6.24 10.53 -7.75
N LEU A 286 5.03 10.87 -7.29
CA LEU A 286 4.01 9.89 -6.87
C LEU A 286 3.62 8.95 -8.01
N PHE A 287 3.43 9.50 -9.21
CA PHE A 287 3.04 8.76 -10.41
C PHE A 287 4.05 7.65 -10.73
N VAL A 288 5.33 8.02 -10.86
CA VAL A 288 6.41 7.07 -11.16
C VAL A 288 6.59 6.07 -10.03
N ALA A 289 6.66 6.55 -8.77
CA ALA A 289 6.84 5.68 -7.61
C ALA A 289 5.68 4.68 -7.44
N GLY A 290 4.44 5.11 -7.73
CA GLY A 290 3.24 4.29 -7.74
C GLY A 290 3.29 3.18 -8.78
N ARG A 291 3.62 3.52 -10.04
CA ARG A 291 3.74 2.55 -11.13
C ARG A 291 4.81 1.47 -10.84
N ILE A 292 5.96 1.85 -10.26
CA ILE A 292 6.98 0.85 -9.86
C ILE A 292 6.45 -0.06 -8.74
N LEU A 293 5.79 0.50 -7.72
CA LEU A 293 5.22 -0.29 -6.62
C LEU A 293 4.06 -1.19 -7.05
N TYR A 294 3.29 -0.80 -8.07
CA TYR A 294 2.27 -1.66 -8.65
C TYR A 294 2.85 -3.01 -9.12
N VAL A 295 3.93 -2.97 -9.91
CA VAL A 295 4.63 -4.19 -10.37
C VAL A 295 5.21 -4.95 -9.19
N GLU A 296 5.83 -4.23 -8.26
CA GLU A 296 6.44 -4.83 -7.07
C GLU A 296 5.42 -5.64 -6.25
N HIS A 297 4.24 -5.07 -6.00
CA HIS A 297 3.19 -5.73 -5.25
C HIS A 297 2.48 -6.83 -6.03
N ALA A 298 2.30 -6.68 -7.34
CA ALA A 298 1.79 -7.76 -8.19
C ALA A 298 2.73 -8.97 -8.13
N LEU A 299 4.05 -8.75 -8.17
CA LEU A 299 5.06 -9.79 -8.00
C LEU A 299 5.06 -10.40 -6.59
N ARG A 300 4.97 -9.58 -5.53
CA ARG A 300 4.83 -10.10 -4.15
C ARG A 300 3.58 -10.98 -4.02
N ALA A 301 2.47 -10.56 -4.63
CA ALA A 301 1.20 -11.26 -4.58
C ALA A 301 1.20 -12.56 -5.39
N ILE A 302 1.76 -12.59 -6.61
CA ILE A 302 1.87 -13.83 -7.39
C ILE A 302 2.77 -14.86 -6.70
N ALA A 303 3.77 -14.44 -5.91
CA ALA A 303 4.60 -15.35 -5.12
C ALA A 303 3.78 -16.23 -4.15
N MET A 304 2.62 -15.74 -3.71
CA MET A 304 1.70 -16.45 -2.81
C MET A 304 0.82 -17.46 -3.55
N ALA A 305 0.69 -17.32 -4.87
CA ALA A 305 -0.11 -18.22 -5.69
C ALA A 305 0.53 -19.61 -5.80
N ALA A 306 -0.29 -20.59 -6.18
CA ALA A 306 0.19 -21.85 -6.69
C ALA A 306 0.57 -21.65 -8.17
N PHE A 307 1.85 -21.82 -8.49
CA PHE A 307 2.32 -21.78 -9.88
C PHE A 307 1.92 -23.10 -10.58
N PRO A 308 1.34 -23.03 -11.79
CA PRO A 308 0.98 -24.22 -12.55
C PRO A 308 2.21 -25.08 -12.85
N LYS A 309 2.03 -26.40 -12.88
CA LYS A 309 3.09 -27.37 -13.23
C LYS A 309 2.66 -28.23 -14.40
N GLY A 310 3.49 -28.27 -15.45
CA GLY A 310 3.15 -29.04 -16.65
C GLY A 310 1.86 -28.51 -17.26
N ASP A 311 0.89 -29.39 -17.47
CA ASP A 311 -0.40 -29.07 -18.09
C ASP A 311 -1.50 -28.73 -17.04
N GLU A 312 -1.12 -28.40 -15.81
CA GLU A 312 -2.08 -27.96 -14.78
C GLU A 312 -2.66 -26.59 -15.14
N GLU A 313 -3.99 -26.48 -15.14
CA GLU A 313 -4.67 -25.19 -15.29
C GLU A 313 -4.31 -24.24 -14.12
N PRO A 314 -4.00 -22.97 -14.41
CA PRO A 314 -3.69 -22.00 -13.37
C PRO A 314 -4.92 -21.73 -12.49
N THR A 315 -4.68 -21.38 -11.23
CA THR A 315 -5.77 -20.91 -10.36
C THR A 315 -6.20 -19.50 -10.75
N ARG A 316 -7.47 -19.14 -10.54
CA ARG A 316 -7.97 -17.77 -10.76
C ARG A 316 -7.05 -16.70 -10.18
N TYR A 317 -6.62 -16.84 -8.92
CA TYR A 317 -5.71 -15.88 -8.29
C TYR A 317 -4.36 -15.76 -9.01
N PHE A 318 -3.82 -16.88 -9.52
CA PHE A 318 -2.58 -16.86 -10.29
C PHE A 318 -2.76 -16.07 -11.58
N GLU A 319 -3.82 -16.35 -12.35
CA GLU A 319 -4.12 -15.65 -13.61
C GLU A 319 -4.30 -14.15 -13.41
N GLU A 320 -5.06 -13.75 -12.39
CA GLU A 320 -5.29 -12.35 -12.04
C GLU A 320 -4.00 -11.62 -11.66
N MET A 321 -3.13 -12.28 -10.89
CA MET A 321 -1.83 -11.71 -10.53
C MET A 321 -0.86 -11.68 -11.72
N GLN A 322 -0.89 -12.70 -12.58
CA GLN A 322 -0.07 -12.73 -13.80
C GLN A 322 -0.47 -11.60 -14.74
N PHE A 323 -1.77 -11.37 -14.92
CA PHE A 323 -2.29 -10.22 -15.67
C PHE A 323 -1.81 -8.90 -15.09
N ARG A 324 -1.90 -8.71 -13.76
CA ARG A 324 -1.40 -7.50 -13.08
C ARG A 324 0.11 -7.30 -13.23
N VAL A 325 0.89 -8.38 -13.20
CA VAL A 325 2.34 -8.30 -13.46
C VAL A 325 2.58 -7.86 -14.91
N ALA A 326 1.92 -8.47 -15.89
CA ALA A 326 2.07 -8.12 -17.31
C ALA A 326 1.66 -6.66 -17.58
N ASP A 327 0.46 -6.26 -17.13
CA ASP A 327 -0.03 -4.88 -17.23
C ASP A 327 0.94 -3.88 -16.58
N GLY A 328 1.46 -4.22 -15.40
CA GLY A 328 2.42 -3.40 -14.69
C GLY A 328 3.74 -3.25 -15.43
N ILE A 329 4.26 -4.34 -16.01
CA ILE A 329 5.48 -4.32 -16.83
C ILE A 329 5.26 -3.46 -18.08
N GLY A 330 4.17 -3.67 -18.83
CA GLY A 330 3.86 -2.88 -20.02
C GLY A 330 3.75 -1.38 -19.72
N ASN A 331 3.07 -1.01 -18.63
CA ASN A 331 3.00 0.38 -18.17
C ASN A 331 4.37 0.94 -17.77
N MET A 332 5.25 0.13 -17.19
CA MET A 332 6.62 0.51 -16.86
C MET A 332 7.50 0.71 -18.10
N LEU A 333 7.36 -0.13 -19.11
CA LEU A 333 8.08 0.01 -20.39
C LEU A 333 7.63 1.27 -21.13
N ALA A 334 6.32 1.51 -21.20
CA ALA A 334 5.77 2.73 -21.79
C ALA A 334 6.24 4.00 -21.05
N LEU A 335 6.37 3.92 -19.72
CA LEU A 335 6.89 5.02 -18.91
C LEU A 335 8.37 5.32 -19.20
N ASP A 336 9.22 4.29 -19.31
CA ASP A 336 10.63 4.48 -19.69
C ASP A 336 10.78 5.06 -21.10
N GLU A 337 9.94 4.60 -22.04
CA GLU A 337 9.88 5.12 -23.41
C GLU A 337 9.47 6.60 -23.43
N ALA A 338 8.40 6.97 -22.73
CA ALA A 338 7.92 8.35 -22.63
C ALA A 338 8.97 9.29 -22.01
N LEU A 339 9.78 8.76 -21.09
CA LEU A 339 10.89 9.47 -20.44
C LEU A 339 12.20 9.38 -21.23
N GLU A 340 12.19 8.81 -22.44
CA GLU A 340 13.34 8.64 -23.33
C GLU A 340 14.55 7.97 -22.65
N GLY A 341 14.31 7.11 -21.66
CA GLY A 341 15.35 6.46 -20.85
C GLY A 341 16.22 7.40 -20.02
N GLN A 342 15.76 8.63 -19.74
CA GLN A 342 16.49 9.63 -18.95
C GLN A 342 16.55 9.28 -17.46
N VAL A 343 15.55 8.56 -16.96
CA VAL A 343 15.52 8.07 -15.58
C VAL A 343 16.25 6.74 -15.50
N LYS A 344 17.48 6.76 -14.97
CA LYS A 344 18.37 5.59 -14.95
C LYS A 344 17.72 4.38 -14.26
N GLU A 345 17.05 4.60 -13.14
CA GLU A 345 16.39 3.53 -12.38
C GLU A 345 15.29 2.84 -13.19
N LEU A 346 14.50 3.59 -13.95
CA LEU A 346 13.44 3.05 -14.80
C LEU A 346 14.02 2.29 -15.99
N LYS A 347 15.04 2.84 -16.64
CA LYS A 347 15.72 2.18 -17.75
C LYS A 347 16.31 0.82 -17.37
N ASP A 348 16.97 0.76 -16.21
CA ASP A 348 17.55 -0.48 -15.70
C ASP A 348 16.45 -1.52 -15.39
N LEU A 349 15.30 -1.07 -14.85
CA LEU A 349 14.14 -1.93 -14.60
C LEU A 349 13.47 -2.37 -15.90
N ALA A 350 13.28 -1.48 -16.87
CA ALA A 350 12.70 -1.77 -18.17
C ALA A 350 13.50 -2.85 -18.89
N ALA A 351 14.83 -2.73 -18.91
CA ALA A 351 15.70 -3.76 -19.47
C ALA A 351 15.61 -5.10 -18.73
N LEU A 352 15.44 -5.09 -17.40
CA LEU A 352 15.26 -6.30 -16.59
C LEU A 352 13.91 -6.99 -16.85
N LEU A 353 12.86 -6.21 -17.11
CA LEU A 353 11.48 -6.69 -17.23
C LEU A 353 11.07 -6.98 -18.68
N ALA A 354 11.76 -6.45 -19.68
CA ALA A 354 11.41 -6.62 -21.10
C ALA A 354 11.33 -8.09 -21.52
N GLU A 355 12.24 -8.96 -21.03
CA GLU A 355 12.17 -10.39 -21.33
C GLU A 355 10.91 -11.06 -20.77
N LEU A 356 10.36 -10.55 -19.66
CA LEU A 356 9.12 -11.05 -19.06
C LEU A 356 7.87 -10.46 -19.69
N ASP A 357 7.96 -9.30 -20.35
CA ASP A 357 6.84 -8.71 -21.09
C ASP A 357 6.46 -9.59 -22.29
N ASP A 358 7.47 -10.09 -23.00
CA ASP A 358 7.31 -10.98 -24.15
C ASP A 358 6.82 -12.39 -23.76
N ASP A 359 7.14 -12.86 -22.55
CA ASP A 359 6.84 -14.22 -22.09
C ASP A 359 6.58 -14.26 -20.57
N ILE A 360 5.47 -13.66 -20.14
CA ILE A 360 5.07 -13.64 -18.72
C ILE A 360 4.73 -15.05 -18.19
N GLU A 361 4.40 -15.99 -19.07
CA GLU A 361 4.17 -17.40 -18.74
C GLU A 361 5.45 -18.10 -18.27
N SER A 362 6.62 -17.61 -18.69
CA SER A 362 7.92 -18.10 -18.22
C SER A 362 8.27 -17.69 -16.79
N LEU A 363 7.53 -16.76 -16.17
CA LEU A 363 7.81 -16.29 -14.82
C LEU A 363 7.80 -17.46 -13.83
N THR A 364 8.94 -17.68 -13.18
CA THR A 364 9.07 -18.70 -12.13
C THR A 364 9.07 -18.09 -10.74
N LYS A 365 8.58 -18.86 -9.77
CA LYS A 365 8.56 -18.47 -8.35
C LYS A 365 9.94 -18.09 -7.81
N ASP A 366 11.02 -18.68 -8.33
CA ASP A 366 12.40 -18.40 -7.89
C ASP A 366 12.95 -17.07 -8.44
N GLN A 367 12.41 -16.54 -9.54
CA GLN A 367 12.78 -15.23 -10.06
C GLN A 367 12.16 -14.10 -9.23
N VAL A 368 10.96 -14.31 -8.68
CA VAL A 368 10.15 -13.27 -8.03
C VAL A 368 10.91 -12.49 -6.93
N PRO A 369 11.60 -13.11 -5.95
CA PRO A 369 12.28 -12.34 -4.90
C PRO A 369 13.37 -11.40 -5.44
N LYS A 370 14.05 -11.78 -6.54
CA LYS A 370 15.08 -10.95 -7.15
C LYS A 370 14.47 -9.73 -7.85
N LEU A 371 13.37 -9.93 -8.57
CA LEU A 371 12.63 -8.85 -9.24
C LEU A 371 12.07 -7.85 -8.23
N VAL A 372 11.42 -8.35 -7.17
CA VAL A 372 10.91 -7.53 -6.06
C VAL A 372 12.03 -6.70 -5.43
N SER A 373 13.18 -7.31 -5.14
CA SER A 373 14.33 -6.57 -4.58
C SER A 373 14.90 -5.53 -5.54
N ALA A 374 14.88 -5.78 -6.85
CA ALA A 374 15.34 -4.82 -7.85
C ALA A 374 14.39 -3.62 -7.93
N LEU A 375 13.07 -3.86 -7.98
CA LEU A 375 12.03 -2.84 -7.99
C LEU A 375 12.07 -1.97 -6.73
N GLU A 376 12.13 -2.57 -5.55
CA GLU A 376 12.23 -1.83 -4.28
C GLU A 376 13.47 -0.92 -4.27
N LYS A 377 14.63 -1.47 -4.66
CA LYS A 377 15.90 -0.71 -4.67
C LYS A 377 15.84 0.45 -5.67
N ALA A 378 15.33 0.20 -6.87
CA ALA A 378 15.22 1.19 -7.93
C ALA A 378 14.21 2.29 -7.54
N ASN A 379 13.06 1.94 -6.98
CA ASN A 379 12.06 2.92 -6.55
C ASN A 379 12.61 3.84 -5.45
N ARG A 380 13.26 3.27 -4.44
CA ARG A 380 13.90 4.05 -3.37
C ARG A 380 15.00 4.97 -3.90
N ALA A 381 15.77 4.52 -4.88
CA ALA A 381 16.79 5.33 -5.55
C ALA A 381 16.15 6.46 -6.38
N PHE A 382 15.11 6.16 -7.14
CA PHE A 382 14.33 7.13 -7.91
C PHE A 382 13.75 8.22 -7.01
N ILE A 383 13.01 7.85 -5.95
CA ILE A 383 12.39 8.83 -5.02
C ILE A 383 13.43 9.79 -4.45
N LYS A 384 14.63 9.28 -4.10
CA LYS A 384 15.72 10.12 -3.59
C LYS A 384 16.28 11.09 -4.63
N ALA A 385 16.21 10.74 -5.90
CA ALA A 385 16.76 11.50 -7.02
C ALA A 385 15.69 12.24 -7.85
N ALA A 386 14.40 12.12 -7.51
CA ALA A 386 13.29 12.55 -8.35
C ALA A 386 13.39 14.03 -8.78
N GLU A 387 13.79 14.92 -7.87
CA GLU A 387 13.97 16.36 -8.16
C GLU A 387 15.10 16.65 -9.17
N SER A 388 15.99 15.70 -9.44
CA SER A 388 17.08 15.85 -10.41
C SER A 388 16.70 15.46 -11.83
N TYR A 389 15.54 14.82 -12.02
CA TYR A 389 15.03 14.39 -13.31
C TYR A 389 14.02 15.38 -13.88
N ASP A 390 14.06 15.59 -15.20
CA ASP A 390 12.97 16.25 -15.91
C ASP A 390 11.86 15.24 -16.20
N LEU A 391 10.73 15.38 -15.49
CA LEU A 391 9.57 14.52 -15.60
C LEU A 391 8.37 15.25 -16.24
N THR A 392 8.60 16.42 -16.86
CA THR A 392 7.52 17.30 -17.38
C THR A 392 6.69 16.65 -18.49
N VAL A 393 7.25 15.72 -19.24
CA VAL A 393 6.53 14.92 -20.26
C VAL A 393 5.33 14.15 -19.67
N LEU A 394 5.35 13.86 -18.37
CA LEU A 394 4.27 13.13 -17.69
C LEU A 394 3.07 14.02 -17.33
N ASP A 395 3.14 15.34 -17.53
CA ASP A 395 2.05 16.24 -17.15
C ASP A 395 0.73 15.94 -17.87
N GLU A 396 0.81 15.53 -19.15
CA GLU A 396 -0.38 15.20 -19.95
C GLU A 396 -1.07 13.92 -19.43
N GLU A 397 -0.32 12.91 -18.99
CA GLU A 397 -0.92 11.71 -18.42
C GLU A 397 -1.47 11.96 -17.01
N ILE A 398 -0.80 12.81 -16.23
CA ILE A 398 -1.17 13.11 -14.84
C ILE A 398 -2.41 14.00 -14.74
N VAL A 399 -2.62 14.94 -15.67
CA VAL A 399 -3.75 15.88 -15.61
C VAL A 399 -5.10 15.18 -15.78
N ASP A 400 -5.12 14.05 -16.47
CA ASP A 400 -6.33 13.26 -16.74
C ASP A 400 -6.65 12.26 -15.62
N ILE A 401 -5.86 12.23 -14.54
CA ILE A 401 -6.11 11.36 -13.39
C ILE A 401 -7.23 11.94 -12.54
N GLU A 402 -8.43 11.37 -12.71
CA GLU A 402 -9.61 11.71 -11.93
C GLU A 402 -9.49 11.20 -10.48
N PRO A 403 -9.95 11.99 -9.48
CA PRO A 403 -9.98 11.58 -8.09
C PRO A 403 -10.95 10.41 -7.86
N VAL A 404 -10.61 9.53 -6.91
CA VAL A 404 -11.52 8.45 -6.49
C VAL A 404 -12.60 9.00 -5.55
N GLY A 405 -13.87 8.80 -5.91
CA GLY A 405 -15.03 9.24 -5.10
C GLY A 405 -15.50 10.65 -5.39
N ASP A 406 -16.41 11.14 -4.55
CA ASP A 406 -16.76 12.56 -4.55
C ASP A 406 -15.56 13.32 -3.97
N ALA A 407 -14.79 14.03 -4.81
CA ALA A 407 -13.65 14.81 -4.36
C ALA A 407 -14.05 15.66 -3.14
N LEU A 408 -13.54 15.29 -1.96
CA LEU A 408 -13.96 15.84 -0.67
C LEU A 408 -13.47 17.27 -0.44
N PHE A 409 -12.75 17.81 -1.41
CA PHE A 409 -12.11 19.10 -1.39
C PHE A 409 -12.96 20.08 -2.18
N GLY A 410 -13.81 20.82 -1.45
CA GLY A 410 -14.63 21.88 -2.03
C GLY A 410 -13.79 22.83 -2.91
N LYS A 411 -14.41 23.29 -4.00
CA LYS A 411 -13.88 24.29 -4.92
C LYS A 411 -13.47 25.59 -4.23
#